data_AF-A0A9Q1KAN6-F1
#
_entry.id   AF-A0A9Q1KAN6-F1
#
_cell.length_a   1.000
_cell.length_b   1.000
_cell.length_c   1.000
_cell.angle_alpha   90.00
_cell.angle_beta   90.00
_cell.angle_gamma   90.00
#
_symmetry.space_group_name_H-M   'P 1'
#
loop_
_entity.id
_entity.type
_entity.pdbx_description
1 polymer ?
#
loop_
_entity_poly.entity_id
_entity_poly.type
_entity_poly.pdbx_seq_one_letter_code
_entity_poly.pdbx_strand_id
1 'polypeptide(L)'
;MVSPGRMDRLWKGVFVNQGSNLGLLGFRLAAGVSGCVVVDAPAQPSLVIVYFGGNDSVGPHPSGLSPHVPLPEYIENMRKIGTHLKALSDATRIIFLSAPPVNEAQIHESQLGFISRLRTNERCGRYSEALIELGREMDIKVIDLWTAIQKKDDWLSTCFTDGIHLSTEGSKILVAEILKVLKEADWKPSLHWNTMPTEFSEDSPYDLVSYDGKSTVNVSELTFHREIQWK
;
A
#
# COMPACT_ATOMS: atom_id res chain seq x y z
N MET A 1 -17.66 -23.14 14.61
CA MET A 1 -16.22 -22.85 14.37
C MET A 1 -16.11 -22.50 12.89
N VAL A 2 -16.05 -21.21 12.56
CA VAL A 2 -16.01 -20.74 11.16
C VAL A 2 -14.55 -20.78 10.72
N SER A 3 -14.25 -21.60 9.71
CA SER A 3 -12.92 -21.67 9.10
C SER A 3 -12.60 -20.33 8.42
N PRO A 4 -11.41 -19.74 8.62
CA PRO A 4 -10.96 -18.61 7.82
C PRO A 4 -10.79 -19.06 6.37
N GLY A 5 -11.59 -18.51 5.46
CA GLY A 5 -11.47 -18.77 4.02
C GLY A 5 -10.06 -18.41 3.52
N ARG A 6 -9.37 -19.40 2.96
CA ARG A 6 -8.04 -19.24 2.35
C ARG A 6 -8.09 -18.21 1.22
N MET A 7 -7.10 -17.33 1.19
CA MET A 7 -6.70 -16.63 -0.03
C MET A 7 -5.67 -17.51 -0.73
N ASP A 8 -6.07 -18.36 -1.67
CA ASP A 8 -5.17 -19.25 -2.42
C ASP A 8 -4.52 -18.57 -3.65
N ARG A 9 -4.52 -17.24 -3.68
CA ARG A 9 -3.82 -16.39 -4.66
C ARG A 9 -2.98 -15.37 -3.91
N LEU A 10 -1.80 -15.79 -3.46
CA LEU A 10 -0.88 -14.95 -2.68
C LEU A 10 0.05 -14.19 -3.63
N TRP A 11 0.04 -12.86 -3.48
CA TRP A 11 1.08 -12.01 -3.99
C TRP A 11 2.40 -12.36 -3.31
N LYS A 12 3.44 -12.72 -4.06
CA LYS A 12 4.83 -12.58 -3.58
C LYS A 12 5.22 -11.11 -3.65
N GLY A 13 4.55 -10.31 -2.83
CA GLY A 13 4.68 -8.87 -2.80
C GLY A 13 5.30 -8.37 -1.50
N VAL A 14 6.18 -7.37 -1.60
CA VAL A 14 6.74 -6.69 -0.42
C VAL A 14 6.01 -5.36 -0.26
N PHE A 15 5.38 -5.16 0.89
CA PHE A 15 4.82 -3.87 1.29
C PHE A 15 5.81 -3.17 2.21
N VAL A 16 6.43 -2.10 1.72
CA VAL A 16 7.36 -1.29 2.51
C VAL A 16 6.60 -0.07 3.03
N ASN A 17 6.38 0.02 4.34
CA ASN A 17 5.61 1.09 4.98
C ASN A 17 6.30 1.60 6.24
N GLN A 18 6.08 2.88 6.57
CA GLN A 18 6.45 3.49 7.86
C GLN A 18 5.48 3.19 9.01
N GLY A 19 4.32 2.57 8.74
CA GLY A 19 3.31 2.22 9.75
C GLY A 19 2.76 0.78 9.63
N SER A 20 3.15 -0.08 10.57
CA SER A 20 2.45 -1.30 11.01
C SER A 20 1.79 -2.20 9.94
N ASN A 21 2.58 -3.14 9.41
CA ASN A 21 2.19 -4.56 9.34
C ASN A 21 3.34 -5.53 9.69
N LEU A 22 4.36 -5.02 10.39
CA LEU A 22 5.51 -5.78 10.93
C LEU A 22 5.88 -5.34 12.36
N GLY A 23 4.96 -4.71 13.10
CA GLY A 23 5.17 -4.40 14.52
C GLY A 23 6.16 -3.26 14.84
N LEU A 24 6.45 -2.35 13.90
CA LEU A 24 7.29 -1.17 14.18
C LEU A 24 6.57 0.12 13.79
N LEU A 25 6.39 1.00 14.77
CA LEU A 25 5.79 2.33 14.66
C LEU A 25 6.92 3.35 14.38
N GLY A 26 6.81 4.16 13.32
CA GLY A 26 7.55 5.43 13.23
C GLY A 26 8.95 5.41 12.60
N PHE A 27 9.15 4.71 11.47
CA PHE A 27 10.39 4.89 10.70
C PHE A 27 10.35 6.16 9.83
N ARG A 28 11.49 6.86 9.76
CA ARG A 28 11.84 7.91 8.78
C ARG A 28 12.72 7.26 7.71
N LEU A 29 12.65 7.73 6.45
CA LEU A 29 13.44 7.18 5.32
C LEU A 29 14.94 7.02 5.63
N ALA A 30 15.56 7.97 6.36
CA ALA A 30 16.98 7.89 6.75
C ALA A 30 17.35 6.64 7.57
N ALA A 31 16.40 6.02 8.29
CA ALA A 31 16.60 4.79 9.07
C ALA A 31 16.05 3.52 8.37
N GLY A 32 15.25 3.66 7.32
CA GLY A 32 14.54 2.55 6.66
C GLY A 32 15.27 1.88 5.49
N VAL A 33 16.23 2.57 4.85
CA VAL A 33 16.90 2.08 3.64
C VAL A 33 17.74 0.82 3.92
N SER A 34 18.32 0.66 5.11
CA SER A 34 19.15 -0.51 5.44
C SER A 34 18.38 -1.79 5.77
N GLY A 35 17.05 -1.74 5.99
CA GLY A 35 16.30 -2.89 6.54
C GLY A 35 15.28 -3.56 5.61
N CYS A 36 14.92 -2.95 4.48
CA CYS A 36 13.66 -3.31 3.79
C CYS A 36 13.80 -4.07 2.46
N VAL A 37 15.01 -4.34 1.95
CA VAL A 37 15.16 -5.09 0.69
C VAL A 37 16.13 -6.23 0.88
N VAL A 38 15.59 -7.44 1.05
CA VAL A 38 16.38 -8.68 1.07
C VAL A 38 16.82 -8.93 -0.38
N VAL A 39 18.07 -8.59 -0.67
CA VAL A 39 18.69 -8.71 -2.01
C VAL A 39 18.93 -10.18 -2.39
N ASP A 40 18.97 -11.08 -1.41
CA ASP A 40 19.46 -12.46 -1.56
C ASP A 40 18.36 -13.52 -1.36
N ALA A 41 17.15 -13.23 -1.85
CA ALA A 41 16.06 -14.20 -1.84
C ALA A 41 16.15 -15.14 -3.07
N PRO A 42 15.87 -16.46 -2.92
CA PRO A 42 15.85 -17.40 -4.05
C PRO A 42 14.89 -17.02 -5.18
N ALA A 43 13.88 -16.18 -4.88
CA ALA A 43 12.97 -15.60 -5.84
C ALA A 43 12.73 -14.12 -5.50
N GLN A 44 12.84 -13.26 -6.51
CA GLN A 44 12.55 -11.83 -6.39
C GLN A 44 11.03 -11.58 -6.37
N PRO A 45 10.57 -10.50 -5.71
CA PRO A 45 9.15 -10.18 -5.63
C PRO A 45 8.60 -9.75 -7.00
N SER A 46 7.38 -10.22 -7.33
CA SER A 46 6.69 -9.81 -8.56
C SER A 46 6.10 -8.40 -8.44
N LEU A 47 5.75 -7.96 -7.23
CA LEU A 47 5.20 -6.64 -6.94
C LEU A 47 5.85 -6.05 -5.69
N VAL A 48 6.27 -4.80 -5.75
CA VAL A 48 6.69 -4.03 -4.57
C VAL A 48 5.85 -2.78 -4.49
N ILE A 49 5.19 -2.58 -3.36
CA ILE A 49 4.45 -1.35 -3.08
C ILE A 49 5.21 -0.60 -2.00
N VAL A 50 5.62 0.64 -2.30
CA VAL A 50 6.38 1.49 -1.41
C VAL A 50 5.50 2.62 -0.90
N TYR A 51 5.41 2.75 0.42
CA TYR A 51 4.54 3.73 1.09
C TYR A 51 5.33 4.59 2.08
N PHE A 52 5.89 5.68 1.55
CA PHE A 52 6.66 6.68 2.28
C PHE A 52 6.12 8.08 1.97
N GLY A 53 6.33 9.04 2.86
CA GLY A 53 5.83 10.42 2.70
C GLY A 53 4.92 10.87 3.82
N GLY A 54 4.25 9.93 4.49
CA GLY A 54 3.44 10.19 5.68
C GLY A 54 4.26 10.90 6.75
N ASN A 55 5.28 10.27 7.33
CA ASN A 55 6.08 10.91 8.39
C ASN A 55 7.04 11.98 7.86
N ASP A 56 7.53 11.80 6.64
CA ASP A 56 8.50 12.68 6.00
C ASP A 56 7.94 14.10 5.79
N SER A 57 6.62 14.21 5.54
CA SER A 57 5.89 15.48 5.36
C SER A 57 5.46 16.17 6.67
N VAL A 58 5.88 15.66 7.84
CA VAL A 58 5.74 16.39 9.11
C VAL A 58 6.53 17.70 9.06
N GLY A 59 6.10 18.74 9.76
CA GLY A 59 6.80 20.02 9.78
C GLY A 59 8.12 19.93 10.57
N PRO A 60 9.12 20.73 10.20
CA PRO A 60 10.37 20.76 10.96
C PRO A 60 10.11 21.23 12.39
N HIS A 61 10.69 20.52 13.36
CA HIS A 61 10.72 20.95 14.75
C HIS A 61 11.97 21.82 15.00
N PRO A 62 11.89 22.94 15.75
CA PRO A 62 13.03 23.83 16.00
C PRO A 62 14.28 23.16 16.59
N SER A 63 14.12 22.07 17.36
CA SER A 63 15.24 21.29 17.89
C SER A 63 15.97 20.43 16.85
N GLY A 64 15.44 20.34 15.62
CA GLY A 64 15.89 19.39 14.59
C GLY A 64 15.40 17.95 14.83
N LEU A 65 14.78 17.66 15.97
CA LEU A 65 14.27 16.32 16.31
C LEU A 65 12.85 16.16 15.79
N SER A 66 12.70 15.53 14.63
CA SER A 66 11.40 15.05 14.14
C SER A 66 11.55 14.02 13.01
N PRO A 67 10.47 13.31 12.64
CA PRO A 67 10.44 12.47 11.45
C PRO A 67 10.53 13.22 10.12
N HIS A 68 10.50 14.55 10.12
CA HIS A 68 10.57 15.38 8.91
C HIS A 68 11.80 15.06 8.06
N VAL A 69 11.58 14.85 6.76
CA VAL A 69 12.64 14.81 5.74
C VAL A 69 12.40 15.96 4.78
N PRO A 70 13.36 16.89 4.56
CA PRO A 70 13.20 17.95 3.57
C PRO A 70 12.82 17.41 2.18
N LEU A 71 11.92 18.09 1.47
CA LEU A 71 11.37 17.61 0.20
C LEU A 71 12.44 17.17 -0.83
N PRO A 72 13.56 17.90 -1.04
CA PRO A 72 14.62 17.44 -1.95
C PRO A 72 15.26 16.13 -1.52
N GLU A 73 15.49 15.94 -0.22
CA GLU A 73 16.05 14.71 0.36
C GLU A 73 15.05 13.55 0.23
N TYR A 74 13.76 13.81 0.44
CA TYR A 74 12.69 12.82 0.26
C TYR A 74 12.68 12.29 -1.19
N ILE A 75 12.71 13.18 -2.18
CA ILE A 75 12.73 12.80 -3.60
C ILE A 75 14.00 12.02 -3.96
N GLU A 76 15.16 12.44 -3.46
CA GLU A 76 16.40 11.70 -3.68
C GLU A 76 16.38 10.31 -3.04
N ASN A 77 15.80 10.18 -1.84
CA ASN A 77 15.65 8.89 -1.18
C ASN A 77 14.68 7.97 -1.93
N MET A 78 13.54 8.51 -2.39
CA MET A 78 12.58 7.76 -3.20
C MET A 78 13.16 7.34 -4.55
N ARG A 79 14.01 8.19 -5.16
CA ARG A 79 14.76 7.85 -6.37
C ARG A 79 15.73 6.71 -6.13
N LYS A 80 16.50 6.73 -5.05
CA LYS A 80 17.41 5.63 -4.68
C LYS A 80 16.66 4.31 -4.48
N ILE A 81 15.53 4.35 -3.79
CA ILE A 81 14.65 3.18 -3.60
C ILE A 81 14.14 2.67 -4.93
N GLY A 82 13.57 3.55 -5.77
CA GLY A 82 13.06 3.17 -7.10
C GLY A 82 14.15 2.55 -7.98
N THR A 83 15.33 3.16 -8.05
CA THR A 83 16.47 2.64 -8.80
C THR A 83 16.90 1.27 -8.30
N HIS A 84 17.00 1.08 -6.98
CA HIS A 84 17.37 -0.19 -6.39
C HIS A 84 16.34 -1.29 -6.69
N LEU A 85 15.04 -1.00 -6.53
CA LEU A 85 13.97 -1.95 -6.80
C LEU A 85 13.88 -2.33 -8.30
N LYS A 86 14.12 -1.38 -9.21
CA LYS A 86 14.19 -1.67 -10.66
C LYS A 86 15.34 -2.60 -11.01
N ALA A 87 16.42 -2.58 -10.22
CA ALA A 87 17.58 -3.45 -10.44
C ALA A 87 17.41 -4.87 -9.87
N LEU A 88 16.35 -5.16 -9.11
CA LEU A 88 16.11 -6.50 -8.56
C LEU A 88 15.78 -7.52 -9.65
N SER A 89 14.89 -7.16 -10.58
CA SER A 89 14.49 -7.99 -11.72
C SER A 89 13.66 -7.19 -12.72
N ASP A 90 13.80 -7.49 -14.02
CA ASP A 90 12.93 -6.97 -15.07
C ASP A 90 11.45 -7.40 -14.91
N ALA A 91 11.19 -8.43 -14.09
CA ALA A 91 9.84 -8.90 -13.79
C ALA A 91 9.21 -8.19 -12.57
N THR A 92 10.00 -7.49 -11.75
CA THR A 92 9.48 -6.78 -10.57
C THR A 92 8.69 -5.55 -11.00
N ARG A 93 7.44 -5.46 -10.56
CA ARG A 93 6.58 -4.29 -10.74
C ARG A 93 6.60 -3.43 -9.49
N ILE A 94 6.62 -2.11 -9.66
CA ILE A 94 6.75 -1.17 -8.56
C ILE A 94 5.57 -0.22 -8.58
N ILE A 95 4.95 -0.03 -7.41
CA ILE A 95 3.94 1.01 -7.17
C ILE A 95 4.42 1.88 -6.02
N PHE A 96 4.43 3.19 -6.22
CA PHE A 96 4.58 4.15 -5.13
C PHE A 96 3.20 4.61 -4.65
N LEU A 97 3.02 4.65 -3.34
CA LEU A 97 1.88 5.30 -2.70
C LEU A 97 2.32 6.67 -2.21
N SER A 98 1.63 7.71 -2.65
CA SER A 98 1.91 9.07 -2.21
C SER A 98 1.48 9.33 -0.77
N ALA A 99 1.97 10.42 -0.18
CA ALA A 99 1.56 10.81 1.16
C ALA A 99 0.02 10.99 1.22
N PRO A 100 -0.69 10.35 2.16
CA PRO A 100 -2.13 10.53 2.30
C PRO A 100 -2.45 11.95 2.79
N PRO A 101 -3.70 12.42 2.62
CA PRO A 101 -4.14 13.64 3.27
C PRO A 101 -4.25 13.43 4.78
N VAL A 102 -4.34 14.52 5.55
CA VAL A 102 -4.55 14.47 7.00
C VAL A 102 -5.73 15.35 7.41
N ASN A 103 -6.41 14.98 8.50
CA ASN A 103 -7.41 15.83 9.13
C ASN A 103 -6.75 16.60 10.29
N GLU A 104 -6.34 17.84 10.02
CA GLU A 104 -5.69 18.72 10.99
C GLU A 104 -6.56 18.97 12.22
N ALA A 105 -7.86 19.20 12.05
CA ALA A 105 -8.79 19.46 13.16
C ALA A 105 -8.85 18.26 14.11
N GLN A 106 -8.99 17.04 13.58
CA GLN A 106 -9.00 15.82 14.39
C GLN A 106 -7.65 15.57 15.08
N ILE A 107 -6.53 15.88 14.41
CA ILE A 107 -5.20 15.82 15.03
C ILE A 107 -5.11 16.76 16.23
N HIS A 108 -5.63 17.98 16.11
CA HIS A 108 -5.62 18.97 17.19
C HIS A 108 -6.45 18.53 18.40
N GLU A 109 -7.57 17.85 18.17
CA GLU A 109 -8.45 17.29 19.20
C GLU A 109 -7.92 15.98 19.81
N SER A 110 -7.07 15.26 19.08
CA SER A 110 -6.48 14.00 19.53
C SER A 110 -5.48 14.19 20.69
N GLN A 111 -5.24 13.12 21.44
CA GLN A 111 -4.17 13.04 22.44
C GLN A 111 -2.79 12.72 21.83
N LEU A 112 -2.64 12.86 20.51
CA LEU A 112 -1.37 12.61 19.85
C LEU A 112 -0.31 13.65 20.28
N GLY A 113 0.96 13.22 20.26
CA GLY A 113 2.07 14.06 20.69
C GLY A 113 2.26 15.32 19.83
N PHE A 114 3.01 16.29 20.35
CA PHE A 114 3.25 17.60 19.72
C PHE A 114 3.67 17.50 18.24
N ILE A 115 4.49 16.52 17.89
CA ILE A 115 4.98 16.29 16.52
C ILE A 115 3.83 16.05 15.53
N SER A 116 2.75 15.39 15.95
CA SER A 116 1.59 15.16 15.07
C SER A 116 0.93 16.47 14.64
N ARG A 117 0.93 17.50 15.50
CA ARG A 117 0.36 18.83 15.21
C ARG A 117 1.21 19.65 14.23
N LEU A 118 2.40 19.18 13.86
CA LEU A 118 3.23 19.81 12.82
C LEU A 118 2.83 19.34 11.41
N ARG A 119 1.90 18.40 11.29
CA ARG A 119 1.36 17.92 10.01
C ARG A 119 0.36 18.92 9.46
N THR A 120 0.45 19.16 8.16
CA THR A 120 -0.58 19.92 7.42
C THR A 120 -0.92 19.18 6.14
N ASN A 121 -2.19 19.23 5.76
CA ASN A 121 -2.68 18.60 4.54
C ASN A 121 -2.03 19.21 3.30
N GLU A 122 -1.76 20.52 3.33
CA GLU A 122 -1.01 21.23 2.29
C GLU A 122 0.38 20.62 2.08
N ARG A 123 1.12 20.33 3.16
CA ARG A 123 2.47 19.74 3.04
C ARG A 123 2.40 18.31 2.52
N CYS A 124 1.42 17.52 2.96
CA CYS A 124 1.19 16.19 2.40
C CYS A 124 0.93 16.28 0.89
N GLY A 125 0.14 17.25 0.43
CA GLY A 125 -0.11 17.51 -0.99
C GLY A 125 1.18 17.80 -1.77
N ARG A 126 2.06 18.65 -1.25
CA ARG A 126 3.37 18.96 -1.90
C ARG A 126 4.28 17.74 -2.03
N TYR A 127 4.30 16.85 -1.03
CA TYR A 127 5.08 15.60 -1.11
C TYR A 127 4.42 14.61 -2.08
N SER A 128 3.08 14.59 -2.13
CA SER A 128 2.34 13.77 -3.09
C SER A 128 2.66 14.15 -4.52
N GLU A 129 2.53 15.45 -4.86
CA GLU A 129 2.83 15.98 -6.19
C GLU A 129 4.26 15.67 -6.63
N ALA A 130 5.24 15.92 -5.76
CA ALA A 130 6.63 15.64 -6.08
C ALA A 130 6.92 14.14 -6.29
N LEU A 131 6.26 13.24 -5.55
CA LEU A 131 6.39 11.80 -5.78
C LEU A 131 5.75 11.37 -7.10
N ILE A 132 4.63 11.99 -7.48
CA ILE A 132 3.97 11.74 -8.77
C ILE A 132 4.87 12.18 -9.93
N GLU A 133 5.50 13.35 -9.83
CA GLU A 133 6.47 13.82 -10.82
C GLU A 133 7.66 12.86 -10.94
N LEU A 134 8.25 12.46 -9.82
CA LEU A 134 9.33 11.46 -9.79
C LEU A 134 8.90 10.14 -10.43
N GLY A 135 7.70 9.66 -10.13
CA GLY A 135 7.18 8.43 -10.71
C GLY A 135 7.07 8.50 -12.23
N ARG A 136 6.60 9.62 -12.78
CA ARG A 136 6.59 9.85 -14.24
C ARG A 136 8.00 9.83 -14.82
N GLU A 137 8.96 10.49 -14.16
CA GLU A 137 10.36 10.53 -14.60
C GLU A 137 11.00 9.13 -14.63
N MET A 138 10.70 8.30 -13.62
CA MET A 138 11.30 6.97 -13.46
C MET A 138 10.53 5.84 -14.15
N ASP A 139 9.40 6.15 -14.80
CA ASP A 139 8.43 5.17 -15.31
C ASP A 139 7.97 4.18 -14.21
N ILE A 140 7.59 4.72 -13.06
CA ILE A 140 7.03 3.99 -11.92
C ILE A 140 5.58 4.45 -11.72
N LYS A 141 4.66 3.48 -11.57
CA LYS A 141 3.25 3.80 -11.28
C LYS A 141 3.15 4.42 -9.89
N VAL A 142 2.42 5.53 -9.77
CA VAL A 142 2.15 6.20 -8.50
C VAL A 142 0.65 6.26 -8.26
N ILE A 143 0.22 5.89 -7.06
CA ILE A 143 -1.14 6.09 -6.58
C ILE A 143 -1.17 7.40 -5.79
N ASP A 144 -1.91 8.37 -6.32
CA ASP A 144 -2.15 9.66 -5.67
C ASP A 144 -3.20 9.51 -4.57
N LEU A 145 -2.75 9.04 -3.42
CA LEU A 145 -3.61 8.75 -2.28
C LEU A 145 -4.16 10.04 -1.64
N TRP A 146 -3.39 11.14 -1.74
CA TRP A 146 -3.80 12.48 -1.33
C TRP A 146 -5.10 12.89 -2.03
N THR A 147 -5.13 12.81 -3.36
CA THR A 147 -6.33 13.15 -4.13
C THR A 147 -7.41 12.08 -4.00
N ALA A 148 -7.06 10.79 -4.03
CA ALA A 148 -8.04 9.70 -4.05
C ALA A 148 -8.94 9.70 -2.81
N ILE A 149 -8.38 9.93 -1.61
CA ILE A 149 -9.16 10.00 -0.37
C ILE A 149 -10.08 11.22 -0.37
N GLN A 150 -9.59 12.38 -0.84
CA GLN A 150 -10.34 13.64 -0.83
C GLN A 150 -11.48 13.69 -1.85
N LYS A 151 -11.61 12.71 -2.76
CA LYS A 151 -12.78 12.58 -3.66
C LYS A 151 -14.07 12.19 -2.94
N LYS A 152 -13.97 11.65 -1.72
CA LYS A 152 -15.13 11.29 -0.91
C LYS A 152 -15.57 12.51 -0.10
N ASP A 153 -16.84 12.92 -0.18
CA ASP A 153 -17.33 14.18 0.42
C ASP A 153 -17.07 14.29 1.93
N ASP A 154 -17.23 13.20 2.67
CA ASP A 154 -17.11 13.08 4.13
C ASP A 154 -15.76 12.46 4.57
N TRP A 155 -14.72 12.59 3.74
CA TRP A 155 -13.41 11.98 4.00
C TRP A 155 -12.79 12.41 5.33
N LEU A 156 -12.93 13.69 5.71
CA LEU A 156 -12.38 14.23 6.97
C LEU A 156 -12.89 13.47 8.19
N SER A 157 -14.18 13.15 8.23
CA SER A 157 -14.84 12.51 9.38
C SER A 157 -14.82 10.98 9.33
N THR A 158 -14.61 10.39 8.16
CA THR A 158 -14.78 8.93 7.99
C THR A 158 -13.50 8.19 7.62
N CYS A 159 -12.54 8.83 6.95
CA CYS A 159 -11.37 8.14 6.42
C CYS A 159 -10.22 7.99 7.42
N PHE A 160 -10.32 8.57 8.62
CA PHE A 160 -9.26 8.50 9.65
C PHE A 160 -9.76 8.05 11.01
N THR A 161 -8.89 7.38 11.77
CA THR A 161 -9.14 7.04 13.17
C THR A 161 -8.73 8.16 14.13
N ASP A 162 -7.65 8.88 13.81
CA ASP A 162 -7.04 9.92 14.65
C ASP A 162 -6.59 11.17 13.85
N GLY A 163 -7.05 11.28 12.61
CA GLY A 163 -6.69 12.33 11.66
C GLY A 163 -5.40 12.06 10.87
N ILE A 164 -4.68 10.97 11.14
CA ILE A 164 -3.47 10.55 10.42
C ILE A 164 -3.66 9.14 9.84
N HIS A 165 -4.05 8.17 10.68
CA HIS A 165 -4.14 6.77 10.29
C HIS A 165 -5.48 6.47 9.63
N LEU A 166 -5.45 5.69 8.56
CA LEU A 166 -6.66 5.35 7.81
C LEU A 166 -7.60 4.50 8.66
N SER A 167 -8.88 4.85 8.62
CA SER A 167 -9.96 3.99 9.08
C SER A 167 -10.19 2.82 8.12
N THR A 168 -11.17 1.97 8.42
CA THR A 168 -11.69 0.98 7.46
C THR A 168 -12.15 1.63 6.15
N GLU A 169 -12.83 2.77 6.20
CA GLU A 169 -13.30 3.47 5.01
C GLU A 169 -12.16 4.06 4.18
N GLY A 170 -11.16 4.68 4.84
CA GLY A 170 -9.95 5.14 4.15
C GLY A 170 -9.17 3.99 3.50
N SER A 171 -9.08 2.86 4.20
CA SER A 171 -8.38 1.66 3.70
C SER A 171 -9.09 1.04 2.49
N LYS A 172 -10.43 1.10 2.41
CA LYS A 172 -11.19 0.66 1.23
C LYS A 172 -10.80 1.45 -0.03
N ILE A 173 -10.62 2.77 0.09
CA ILE A 173 -10.18 3.63 -1.02
C ILE A 173 -8.77 3.23 -1.47
N LEU A 174 -7.84 3.04 -0.53
CA LEU A 174 -6.47 2.58 -0.85
C LEU A 174 -6.47 1.26 -1.64
N VAL A 175 -7.23 0.26 -1.17
CA VAL A 175 -7.30 -1.05 -1.85
C VAL A 175 -7.94 -0.91 -3.24
N ALA A 176 -8.98 -0.09 -3.38
CA ALA A 176 -9.61 0.16 -4.68
C ALA A 176 -8.63 0.77 -5.69
N GLU A 177 -7.82 1.75 -5.29
CA GLU A 177 -6.81 2.36 -6.16
C GLU A 177 -5.67 1.39 -6.50
N ILE A 178 -5.23 0.55 -5.55
CA ILE A 178 -4.25 -0.51 -5.84
C ILE A 178 -4.80 -1.46 -6.90
N LEU A 179 -6.01 -1.98 -6.71
CA LEU A 179 -6.62 -2.92 -7.65
C LEU A 179 -6.85 -2.30 -9.03
N LYS A 180 -7.21 -1.02 -9.07
CA LYS A 180 -7.33 -0.26 -10.31
C LYS A 180 -6.00 -0.24 -11.08
N VAL A 181 -4.89 0.09 -10.41
CA VAL A 181 -3.55 0.04 -11.04
C VAL A 181 -3.22 -1.35 -11.53
N LEU A 182 -3.47 -2.39 -10.73
CA LEU A 182 -3.19 -3.77 -11.10
C LEU A 182 -4.00 -4.24 -12.31
N LYS A 183 -5.23 -3.74 -12.46
CA LYS A 183 -6.12 -4.04 -13.59
C LYS A 183 -5.75 -3.28 -14.86
N GLU A 184 -5.37 -2.01 -14.74
CA GLU A 184 -5.09 -1.11 -15.86
C GLU A 184 -3.64 -1.21 -16.37
N ALA A 185 -2.72 -1.72 -15.56
CA ALA A 185 -1.33 -1.87 -15.97
C ALA A 185 -1.17 -2.97 -17.04
N ASP A 186 -0.55 -2.64 -18.17
CA ASP A 186 -0.15 -3.59 -19.21
C ASP A 186 1.13 -4.34 -18.80
N TRP A 187 1.07 -5.04 -17.67
CA TRP A 187 2.16 -5.85 -17.16
C TRP A 187 2.02 -7.30 -17.60
N LYS A 188 3.15 -7.91 -17.99
CA LYS A 188 3.23 -9.34 -18.35
C LYS A 188 4.17 -10.06 -17.37
N PRO A 189 3.72 -11.14 -16.68
CA PRO A 189 2.33 -11.57 -16.57
C PRO A 189 1.46 -10.50 -15.87
N SER A 190 0.15 -10.53 -16.13
CA SER A 190 -0.79 -9.67 -15.41
C SER A 190 -0.76 -10.05 -13.94
N LEU A 191 -0.79 -9.01 -13.11
CA LEU A 191 -0.79 -9.12 -11.69
C LEU A 191 -2.21 -9.07 -11.12
N HIS A 192 -3.21 -8.65 -11.87
CA HIS A 192 -4.58 -8.62 -11.35
C HIS A 192 -5.08 -10.03 -10.95
N TRP A 193 -5.65 -10.17 -9.74
CA TRP A 193 -5.94 -11.44 -9.09
C TRP A 193 -6.82 -12.40 -9.92
N ASN A 194 -7.73 -11.86 -10.75
CA ASN A 194 -8.63 -12.66 -11.59
C ASN A 194 -7.91 -13.31 -12.78
N THR A 195 -6.72 -12.82 -13.16
CA THR A 195 -5.90 -13.34 -14.26
C THR A 195 -4.72 -14.18 -13.76
N MET A 196 -4.41 -14.10 -12.47
CA MET A 196 -3.36 -14.93 -11.88
C MET A 196 -3.83 -16.38 -11.76
N PRO A 197 -2.94 -17.36 -12.02
CA PRO A 197 -3.26 -18.76 -11.79
C PRO A 197 -3.49 -19.01 -10.29
N THR A 198 -4.40 -19.93 -9.97
CA THR A 198 -4.59 -20.42 -8.60
C THR A 198 -3.40 -21.29 -8.21
N GLU A 199 -2.74 -20.99 -7.09
CA GLU A 199 -1.49 -21.64 -6.68
C GLU A 199 -1.72 -23.07 -6.16
N PHE A 200 -2.87 -23.31 -5.53
CA PHE A 200 -3.29 -24.61 -4.99
C PHE A 200 -4.65 -25.00 -5.58
N SER A 201 -4.64 -25.44 -6.84
CA SER A 201 -5.87 -25.77 -7.59
C SER A 201 -6.22 -27.25 -7.55
N GLU A 202 -5.49 -28.06 -6.77
CA GLU A 202 -5.69 -29.50 -6.73
C GLU A 202 -7.02 -29.89 -6.10
N ASP A 203 -7.69 -30.89 -6.68
CA ASP A 203 -8.90 -31.47 -6.10
C ASP A 203 -8.59 -32.15 -4.77
N SER A 204 -9.48 -31.98 -3.79
CA SER A 204 -9.36 -32.63 -2.49
C SER A 204 -10.57 -33.55 -2.21
N PRO A 205 -10.35 -34.75 -1.63
CA PRO A 205 -11.45 -35.58 -1.14
C PRO A 205 -12.17 -34.94 0.06
N TYR A 206 -11.62 -33.86 0.62
CA TYR A 206 -12.23 -33.08 1.70
C TYR A 206 -13.00 -31.84 1.20
N ASP A 207 -13.07 -31.65 -0.12
CA ASP A 207 -13.89 -30.59 -0.72
C ASP A 207 -15.40 -30.88 -0.57
N LEU A 208 -16.24 -29.87 -0.84
CA LEU A 208 -17.68 -29.99 -0.70
C LEU A 208 -18.21 -31.12 -1.60
N VAL A 209 -19.05 -32.00 -1.05
CA VAL A 209 -19.67 -33.08 -1.82
C VAL A 209 -20.60 -32.47 -2.87
N SER A 210 -20.45 -32.91 -4.12
CA SER A 210 -21.27 -32.53 -5.26
C SER A 210 -22.71 -33.04 -5.12
N TYR A 211 -23.62 -32.47 -5.90
CA TYR A 211 -25.03 -32.87 -5.92
C TYR A 211 -25.25 -34.35 -6.26
N ASP A 212 -24.31 -34.96 -6.99
CA ASP A 212 -24.35 -36.39 -7.35
C ASP A 212 -24.06 -37.33 -6.16
N GLY A 213 -23.58 -36.81 -5.02
CA GLY A 213 -23.19 -37.56 -3.83
C GLY A 213 -21.97 -38.47 -4.03
N LYS A 214 -21.24 -38.34 -5.13
CA LYS A 214 -20.15 -39.23 -5.56
C LYS A 214 -18.84 -38.51 -5.82
N SER A 215 -18.90 -37.24 -6.21
CA SER A 215 -17.75 -36.39 -6.46
C SER A 215 -17.65 -35.26 -5.44
N THR A 216 -16.49 -34.62 -5.36
CA THR A 216 -16.32 -33.35 -4.64
C THR A 216 -16.24 -32.20 -5.63
N VAL A 217 -16.59 -31.00 -5.18
CA VAL A 217 -16.54 -29.76 -5.95
C VAL A 217 -15.38 -28.94 -5.45
N ASN A 218 -14.35 -28.82 -6.29
CA ASN A 218 -13.24 -27.93 -6.06
C ASN A 218 -13.70 -26.48 -6.13
N VAL A 219 -13.47 -25.74 -5.05
CA VAL A 219 -13.92 -24.35 -4.89
C VAL A 219 -12.80 -23.33 -5.12
N SER A 220 -11.62 -23.78 -5.53
CA SER A 220 -10.42 -22.94 -5.72
C SER A 220 -10.60 -21.89 -6.84
N GLU A 221 -11.43 -22.20 -7.84
CA GLU A 221 -11.82 -21.27 -8.92
C GLU A 221 -13.14 -20.53 -8.66
N LEU A 222 -13.81 -20.78 -7.54
CA LEU A 222 -15.05 -20.06 -7.21
C LEU A 222 -14.74 -18.65 -6.71
N THR A 223 -15.36 -17.67 -7.36
CA THR A 223 -15.32 -16.28 -6.88
C THR A 223 -16.42 -16.08 -5.85
N PHE A 224 -16.06 -16.06 -4.56
CA PHE A 224 -17.01 -15.75 -3.50
C PHE A 224 -17.44 -14.27 -3.59
N HIS A 225 -18.76 -14.02 -3.57
CA HIS A 225 -19.30 -12.67 -3.45
C HIS A 225 -18.86 -12.06 -2.11
N ARG A 226 -17.95 -11.09 -2.15
CA ARG A 226 -17.62 -10.21 -1.01
C ARG A 226 -18.51 -8.96 -1.07
N GLU A 227 -18.77 -8.34 0.08
CA GLU A 227 -19.48 -7.05 0.17
C GLU A 227 -18.88 -6.00 -0.76
N ILE A 228 -17.57 -6.06 -1.01
CA ILE A 228 -16.90 -5.27 -2.01
C ILE A 228 -16.71 -6.12 -3.26
N GLN A 229 -17.50 -5.84 -4.30
CA GLN A 229 -17.28 -6.41 -5.63
C GLN A 229 -16.11 -5.69 -6.29
N TRP A 230 -14.91 -6.26 -6.16
CA TRP A 230 -13.68 -5.81 -6.82
C TRP A 230 -13.71 -6.12 -8.33
N LYS A 231 -14.71 -5.58 -9.04
CA LYS A 231 -14.94 -5.79 -10.47
C LYS A 231 -14.11 -4.88 -11.36
#